data_AF-A0A6L5YTU1-F1
#
_entry.id   AF-A0A6L5YTU1-F1
#
_cell.length_a   1.000
_cell.length_b   1.000
_cell.length_c   1.000
_cell.angle_alpha   90.00
_cell.angle_beta   90.00
_cell.angle_gamma   90.00
#
_symmetry.space_group_name_H-M   'P 1'
#
loop_
_entity.id
_entity.type
_entity.pdbx_description
1 polymer ?
#
loop_
_entity_poly.entity_id
_entity_poly.type
_entity_poly.pdbx_seq_one_letter_code
_entity_poly.pdbx_strand_id
1 'polypeptide(L)'
;MDLKTLTKIECKNWKRRMIDETSGTYVLIYMGFIFVIFSSMLYGFRNNKDDISALSGLAAFTVILYQSVTVYLSYVMEKGKRVNIFEKYIYTPVDLAMLRKAKLIVAARIIAIPVIGGQMASLLIRLTDPDHQGGSLLDAGVYIPAIIGGFFLLEKMIEYRILCHKASGHRAL
;
A
#
# COMPACT_ATOMS: atom_id res chain seq x y z
N MET A 1 -8.23 -18.27 17.31
CA MET A 1 -7.05 -18.17 16.42
C MET A 1 -6.33 -16.88 16.73
N ASP A 2 -5.00 -16.88 16.87
CA ASP A 2 -4.23 -15.68 17.24
C ASP A 2 -4.02 -14.72 16.04
N LEU A 3 -3.91 -13.42 16.32
CA LEU A 3 -3.72 -12.36 15.32
C LEU A 3 -2.43 -12.57 14.52
N LYS A 4 -1.33 -12.94 15.19
CA LYS A 4 -0.03 -13.16 14.53
C LYS A 4 -0.12 -14.29 13.50
N THR A 5 -0.82 -15.37 13.87
CA THR A 5 -1.06 -16.53 13.01
C THR A 5 -1.96 -16.16 11.83
N LEU A 6 -3.04 -15.41 12.08
CA LEU A 6 -3.93 -14.92 11.02
C LEU A 6 -3.20 -13.99 10.05
N THR A 7 -2.38 -13.05 10.53
CA THR A 7 -1.56 -12.19 9.67
C THR A 7 -0.60 -12.99 8.79
N LYS A 8 0.03 -14.05 9.31
CA LYS A 8 0.90 -14.93 8.50
C LYS A 8 0.12 -15.65 7.41
N ILE A 9 -1.06 -16.18 7.74
CA ILE A 9 -1.95 -16.85 6.78
C ILE A 9 -2.39 -15.88 5.69
N GLU A 10 -2.87 -14.69 6.07
CA GLU A 10 -3.30 -13.66 5.12
C GLU A 10 -2.16 -13.21 4.19
N CYS A 11 -0.94 -13.06 4.73
CA CYS A 11 0.25 -12.75 3.93
C CYS A 11 0.56 -13.87 2.91
N LYS A 12 0.50 -15.14 3.34
CA LYS A 12 0.73 -16.28 2.45
C LYS A 12 -0.36 -16.36 1.36
N ASN A 13 -1.62 -16.15 1.73
CA ASN A 13 -2.76 -16.16 0.82
C ASN A 13 -2.69 -15.01 -0.19
N TRP A 14 -2.28 -13.81 0.24
CA TRP A 14 -2.04 -12.69 -0.65
C TRP A 14 -0.93 -13.00 -1.65
N LYS A 15 0.23 -13.49 -1.19
CA LYS A 15 1.37 -13.79 -2.08
C LYS A 15 1.00 -14.83 -3.13
N ARG A 16 0.33 -15.91 -2.71
CA ARG A 16 -0.15 -16.96 -3.62
C ARG A 16 -1.08 -16.39 -4.67
N ARG A 17 -2.09 -15.62 -4.26
CA ARG A 17 -3.07 -15.03 -5.19
C ARG A 17 -2.46 -14.01 -6.14
N MET A 18 -1.52 -13.21 -5.68
CA MET A 18 -0.79 -12.32 -6.57
C MET A 18 -0.08 -13.12 -7.68
N ILE A 19 0.59 -14.23 -7.33
CA ILE A 19 1.28 -15.07 -8.32
C ILE A 19 0.28 -15.72 -9.28
N ASP A 20 -0.76 -16.35 -8.73
CA ASP A 20 -1.75 -17.12 -9.51
C ASP A 20 -2.58 -16.20 -10.44
N GLU A 21 -3.07 -15.06 -9.94
CA GLU A 21 -3.93 -14.16 -10.71
C GLU A 21 -3.16 -13.27 -11.70
N THR A 22 -1.86 -13.01 -11.48
CA THR A 22 -1.06 -12.18 -12.40
C THR A 22 -0.31 -12.97 -13.46
N SER A 23 -0.29 -14.30 -13.39
CA SER A 23 0.39 -15.17 -14.36
C SER A 23 1.82 -14.72 -14.70
N GLY A 24 2.59 -14.29 -13.69
CA GLY A 24 3.98 -13.80 -13.85
C GLY A 24 4.15 -12.28 -13.94
N THR A 25 3.06 -11.53 -14.14
CA THR A 25 3.08 -10.05 -14.20
C THR A 25 3.39 -9.41 -12.83
N TYR A 26 3.35 -10.17 -11.73
CA TYR A 26 3.80 -9.72 -10.41
C TYR A 26 5.26 -9.24 -10.38
N VAL A 27 6.10 -9.67 -11.33
CA VAL A 27 7.47 -9.14 -11.46
C VAL A 27 7.45 -7.64 -11.76
N LEU A 28 6.52 -7.16 -12.59
CA LEU A 28 6.36 -5.74 -12.89
C LEU A 28 5.92 -4.94 -11.65
N ILE A 29 5.14 -5.54 -10.75
CA ILE A 29 4.79 -4.92 -9.47
C ILE A 29 6.05 -4.68 -8.63
N TYR A 30 6.93 -5.68 -8.52
CA TYR A 30 8.18 -5.53 -7.77
C TYR A 30 9.12 -4.52 -8.43
N MET A 31 9.22 -4.52 -9.75
CA MET A 31 9.94 -3.48 -10.49
C MET A 31 9.36 -2.10 -10.23
N GLY A 32 8.04 -1.98 -10.16
CA GLY A 32 7.34 -0.75 -9.78
C GLY A 32 7.72 -0.26 -8.37
N PHE A 33 7.84 -1.15 -7.38
CA PHE A 33 8.30 -0.77 -6.04
C PHE A 33 9.74 -0.26 -6.03
N ILE A 34 10.62 -0.91 -6.78
CA ILE A 34 12.01 -0.46 -6.93
C ILE A 34 12.03 0.92 -7.59
N PHE A 35 11.26 1.11 -8.66
CA PHE A 35 11.13 2.39 -9.35
C PHE A 35 10.62 3.50 -8.41
N VAL A 36 9.61 3.22 -7.59
CA VAL A 36 9.09 4.17 -6.58
C VAL A 36 10.17 4.57 -5.57
N ILE A 37 11.00 3.63 -5.11
CA ILE A 37 12.10 3.94 -4.17
C ILE A 37 13.07 4.93 -4.80
N PHE A 38 13.50 4.68 -6.05
CA PHE A 38 14.45 5.56 -6.73
C PHE A 38 13.83 6.90 -7.12
N SER A 39 12.61 6.91 -7.66
CA SER A 39 11.94 8.16 -8.03
C SER A 39 11.59 9.01 -6.81
N SER A 40 11.48 8.42 -5.62
CA SER A 40 11.28 9.17 -4.37
C SER A 40 12.44 10.10 -4.03
N MET A 41 13.63 9.90 -4.61
CA MET A 41 14.74 10.84 -4.52
C MET A 41 14.34 12.24 -5.02
N LEU A 42 13.45 12.31 -6.02
CA LEU A 42 12.99 13.56 -6.62
C LEU A 42 12.27 14.47 -5.62
N TYR A 43 11.65 13.90 -4.59
CA TYR A 43 11.03 14.65 -3.50
C TYR A 43 12.04 15.36 -2.58
N GLY A 44 13.30 14.93 -2.58
CA GLY A 44 14.38 15.55 -1.80
C GLY A 44 14.94 16.82 -2.44
N PHE A 45 14.74 17.02 -3.74
CA PHE A 45 15.21 18.20 -4.45
C PHE A 45 14.32 19.43 -4.18
N ARG A 46 14.90 20.62 -4.37
CA ARG A 46 14.15 21.88 -4.34
C ARG A 46 13.50 22.09 -5.71
N ASN A 47 12.19 21.98 -5.74
CA ASN A 47 11.40 21.84 -6.97
C ASN A 47 10.67 23.14 -7.34
N ASN A 48 10.72 23.52 -8.63
CA ASN A 48 9.98 24.64 -9.21
C ASN A 48 8.53 24.25 -9.51
N LYS A 49 7.69 25.23 -9.93
CA LYS A 49 6.26 24.98 -10.19
C LYS A 49 5.99 23.89 -11.24
N ASP A 50 6.84 23.77 -12.26
CA ASP A 50 6.70 22.74 -13.30
C ASP A 50 7.05 21.34 -12.77
N ASP A 51 8.00 21.26 -11.83
CA ASP A 51 8.39 20.02 -11.16
C ASP A 51 7.26 19.49 -10.26
N ILE A 52 6.42 20.37 -9.70
CA ILE A 52 5.25 19.97 -8.88
C ILE A 52 4.30 19.08 -9.69
N SER A 53 4.10 19.36 -10.98
CA SER A 53 3.23 18.54 -11.83
C SER A 53 3.78 17.12 -11.99
N ALA A 54 5.07 16.99 -12.30
CA ALA A 54 5.74 15.70 -12.43
C ALA A 54 5.74 14.91 -11.10
N LEU A 55 6.01 15.58 -9.98
CA LEU A 55 6.00 14.99 -8.63
C LEU A 55 4.60 14.54 -8.19
N SER A 56 3.56 15.27 -8.61
CA SER A 56 2.17 14.89 -8.40
C SER A 56 1.79 13.66 -9.21
N GLY A 57 2.29 13.54 -10.44
CA GLY A 57 2.17 12.33 -11.27
C GLY A 57 2.84 11.11 -10.63
N LEU A 58 4.05 11.28 -10.09
CA LEU A 58 4.75 10.24 -9.35
C LEU A 58 4.01 9.81 -8.07
N ALA A 59 3.40 10.76 -7.37
CA ALA A 59 2.61 10.49 -6.18
C ALA A 59 1.36 9.68 -6.54
N ALA A 60 0.64 10.09 -7.60
CA ALA A 60 -0.52 9.36 -8.12
C ALA A 60 -0.15 7.95 -8.58
N PHE A 61 0.96 7.80 -9.32
CA PHE A 61 1.47 6.50 -9.74
C PHE A 61 1.77 5.59 -8.55
N THR A 62 2.40 6.12 -7.50
CA THR A 62 2.72 5.39 -6.26
C THR A 62 1.45 4.88 -5.57
N VAL A 63 0.44 5.74 -5.45
CA VAL A 63 -0.87 5.35 -4.88
C VAL A 63 -1.53 4.26 -5.74
N ILE A 64 -1.56 4.41 -7.06
CA ILE A 64 -2.12 3.40 -7.98
C ILE A 64 -1.40 2.06 -7.82
N LEU A 65 -0.08 2.07 -7.71
CA LEU A 65 0.70 0.86 -7.50
C LEU A 65 0.34 0.19 -6.15
N TYR A 66 0.27 0.95 -5.06
CA TYR A 66 -0.12 0.42 -3.75
C TYR A 66 -1.55 -0.13 -3.76
N GLN A 67 -2.48 0.54 -4.44
CA GLN A 67 -3.84 0.07 -4.65
C GLN A 67 -3.86 -1.25 -5.42
N SER A 68 -3.14 -1.32 -6.54
CA SER A 68 -3.07 -2.50 -7.41
C SER A 68 -2.61 -3.75 -6.65
N VAL A 69 -1.64 -3.61 -5.75
CA VAL A 69 -1.09 -4.72 -4.96
C VAL A 69 -2.01 -5.14 -3.81
N THR A 70 -2.72 -4.18 -3.20
CA THR A 70 -3.60 -4.45 -2.07
C THR A 70 -4.99 -4.91 -2.47
N VAL A 71 -5.39 -4.77 -3.74
CA VAL A 71 -6.60 -5.42 -4.28
C VAL A 71 -6.59 -6.92 -3.98
N TYR A 72 -5.45 -7.59 -4.12
CA TYR A 72 -5.30 -9.01 -3.81
C TYR A 72 -5.46 -9.34 -2.32
N LEU A 73 -5.50 -8.36 -1.41
CA LEU A 73 -5.87 -8.59 0.00
C LEU A 73 -7.37 -8.56 0.25
N SER A 74 -8.14 -7.81 -0.56
CA SER A 74 -9.57 -7.56 -0.37
C SER A 74 -10.46 -8.38 -1.30
N TYR A 75 -9.97 -8.69 -2.50
CA TYR A 75 -10.73 -9.34 -3.55
C TYR A 75 -10.06 -10.63 -4.04
N VAL A 76 -10.88 -11.57 -4.49
CA VAL A 76 -10.46 -12.82 -5.15
C VAL A 76 -11.20 -12.93 -6.47
N MET A 77 -10.51 -13.36 -7.52
CA MET A 77 -11.14 -13.75 -8.78
C MET A 77 -11.78 -15.13 -8.67
N GLU A 78 -13.11 -15.20 -8.79
CA GLU A 78 -13.86 -16.45 -8.91
C GLU A 78 -14.73 -16.44 -10.16
N LYS A 79 -14.58 -17.46 -11.01
CA LYS A 79 -15.38 -17.63 -12.24
C LYS A 79 -15.41 -16.36 -13.10
N GLY A 80 -14.28 -15.63 -13.16
CA GLY A 80 -14.14 -14.37 -13.91
C GLY A 80 -14.68 -13.12 -13.21
N LYS A 81 -15.24 -13.21 -11.99
CA LYS A 81 -15.74 -12.06 -11.21
C LYS A 81 -14.87 -11.81 -9.97
N ARG A 82 -14.63 -10.54 -9.63
CA ARG A 82 -14.00 -10.16 -8.37
C ARG A 82 -15.01 -10.22 -7.23
N VAL A 83 -14.76 -11.08 -6.27
CA VAL A 83 -15.62 -11.28 -5.08
C VAL A 83 -14.90 -10.75 -3.85
N ASN A 84 -15.64 -10.08 -2.97
CA ASN A 84 -15.15 -9.59 -1.70
C ASN A 84 -14.81 -10.76 -0.76
N ILE A 85 -13.59 -10.79 -0.26
CA ILE A 85 -13.11 -11.88 0.60
C ILE A 85 -13.77 -11.84 1.98
N PHE A 86 -14.16 -10.65 2.47
CA PHE A 86 -14.79 -10.53 3.78
C PHE A 86 -16.12 -11.27 3.86
N GLU A 87 -16.85 -11.37 2.75
CA GLU A 87 -18.10 -12.14 2.66
C GLU A 87 -17.85 -13.66 2.81
N LYS A 88 -16.73 -14.17 2.32
CA LYS A 88 -16.40 -15.60 2.44
C LYS A 88 -16.04 -16.00 3.86
N TYR A 89 -15.40 -15.11 4.59
CA TYR A 89 -15.01 -15.36 5.98
C TYR A 89 -16.20 -15.33 6.96
N ILE A 90 -17.41 -14.95 6.53
CA ILE A 90 -18.64 -15.06 7.34
C ILE A 90 -18.88 -16.52 7.76
N TYR A 91 -18.53 -17.47 6.89
CA TYR A 91 -18.73 -18.92 7.08
C TYR A 91 -17.58 -19.61 7.82
N THR A 92 -16.52 -18.88 8.16
CA THR A 92 -15.38 -19.39 8.94
C THR A 92 -15.47 -18.83 10.37
N PRO A 93 -15.06 -19.56 11.43
CA PRO A 93 -15.13 -19.05 12.81
C PRO A 93 -14.02 -18.02 13.12
N VAL A 94 -13.88 -16.99 12.28
CA VAL A 94 -12.91 -15.91 12.43
C VAL A 94 -13.66 -14.62 12.71
N ASP A 95 -13.29 -13.94 13.79
CA ASP A 95 -13.82 -12.61 14.11
C ASP A 95 -13.42 -11.60 13.01
N LEU A 96 -14.43 -10.94 12.42
CA LEU A 96 -14.26 -9.93 11.37
C LEU A 96 -13.40 -8.76 11.84
N ALA A 97 -13.47 -8.37 13.12
CA ALA A 97 -12.64 -7.30 13.66
C ALA A 97 -11.16 -7.69 13.69
N MET A 98 -10.86 -8.94 14.05
CA MET A 98 -9.51 -9.49 14.03
C MET A 98 -9.00 -9.68 12.60
N LEU A 99 -9.86 -10.11 11.66
CA LEU A 99 -9.53 -10.21 10.24
C LEU A 99 -9.16 -8.86 9.62
N ARG A 100 -9.92 -7.81 9.92
CA ARG A 100 -9.60 -6.44 9.50
C ARG A 100 -8.24 -5.99 10.01
N LYS A 101 -7.94 -6.22 11.29
CA LYS A 101 -6.61 -5.89 11.85
C LYS A 101 -5.51 -6.68 11.15
N ALA A 102 -5.71 -7.97 10.92
CA ALA A 102 -4.73 -8.80 10.22
C ALA A 102 -4.46 -8.30 8.80
N LYS A 103 -5.51 -8.01 8.02
CA LYS A 103 -5.37 -7.49 6.64
C LYS A 103 -4.70 -6.11 6.61
N LEU A 104 -5.02 -5.22 7.54
CA LEU A 104 -4.36 -3.91 7.65
C LEU A 104 -2.87 -4.06 7.96
N ILE A 105 -2.49 -4.97 8.86
CA ILE A 105 -1.08 -5.26 9.16
C ILE A 105 -0.37 -5.80 7.92
N VAL A 106 -1.01 -6.67 7.14
CA VAL A 106 -0.40 -7.17 5.89
C VAL A 106 -0.27 -6.04 4.87
N ALA A 107 -1.29 -5.20 4.69
CA ALA A 107 -1.22 -4.03 3.79
C ALA A 107 -0.06 -3.10 4.17
N ALA A 108 0.09 -2.78 5.46
CA ALA A 108 1.21 -2.00 5.97
C ALA A 108 2.55 -2.65 5.69
N ARG A 109 2.69 -3.97 5.87
CA ARG A 109 3.93 -4.69 5.57
C ARG A 109 4.30 -4.68 4.09
N ILE A 110 3.31 -4.75 3.19
CA ILE A 110 3.54 -4.73 1.74
C ILE A 110 4.18 -3.41 1.33
N ILE A 111 3.62 -2.28 1.78
CA ILE A 111 4.10 -0.96 1.39
C ILE A 111 5.25 -0.44 2.26
N ALA A 112 5.56 -1.10 3.38
CA ALA A 112 6.61 -0.65 4.30
C ALA A 112 7.97 -0.50 3.60
N ILE A 113 8.33 -1.47 2.74
CA ILE A 113 9.61 -1.47 2.02
C ILE A 113 9.72 -0.24 1.10
N PRO A 114 8.78 0.01 0.16
CA PRO A 114 8.88 1.19 -0.70
C PRO A 114 8.73 2.52 0.04
N VAL A 115 7.91 2.59 1.11
CA VAL A 115 7.78 3.80 1.92
C VAL A 115 9.06 4.14 2.67
N ILE A 116 9.64 3.17 3.39
CA ILE A 116 10.89 3.37 4.14
C ILE A 116 12.03 3.66 3.18
N GLY A 117 12.15 2.86 2.11
CA GLY A 117 13.19 3.05 1.09
C GLY A 117 13.08 4.43 0.43
N GLY A 118 11.89 4.83 0.00
CA GLY A 118 11.65 6.13 -0.62
C GLY A 118 11.89 7.30 0.32
N GLN A 119 11.49 7.18 1.60
CA GLN A 119 11.75 8.20 2.61
C GLN A 119 13.24 8.37 2.88
N MET A 120 13.99 7.27 2.98
CA MET A 120 15.45 7.31 3.12
C MET A 120 16.10 7.92 1.89
N ALA A 121 15.64 7.58 0.68
CA ALA A 121 16.18 8.10 -0.57
C ALA A 121 15.99 9.63 -0.68
N SER A 122 14.81 10.13 -0.32
CA SER A 122 14.50 11.57 -0.27
C SER A 122 15.40 12.31 0.74
N LEU A 123 15.57 11.75 1.95
CA LEU A 123 16.43 12.32 2.98
C LEU A 123 17.91 12.32 2.58
N LEU A 124 18.39 11.25 1.95
CA LEU A 124 19.79 11.13 1.52
C LEU A 124 20.16 12.25 0.55
N ILE A 125 19.34 12.50 -0.48
CA ILE A 125 19.57 13.59 -1.45
C ILE A 125 19.65 14.94 -0.73
N ARG A 126 18.74 15.19 0.21
CA ARG A 126 18.70 16.43 1.00
C ARG A 126 19.95 16.62 1.86
N LEU A 127 20.53 15.53 2.37
CA LEU A 127 21.74 15.55 3.21
C LEU A 127 23.03 15.66 2.38
N THR A 128 23.07 15.09 1.17
CA THR A 128 24.29 15.07 0.35
C THR A 128 24.61 16.38 -0.34
N ASP A 129 23.62 17.25 -0.56
CA ASP A 129 23.83 18.53 -1.27
C ASP A 129 23.04 19.68 -0.62
N PRO A 130 23.40 20.06 0.62
CA PRO A 130 22.68 21.09 1.36
C PRO A 130 22.82 22.48 0.72
N ASP A 131 23.93 22.76 0.04
CA ASP A 131 24.28 24.09 -0.47
C ASP A 131 23.62 24.41 -1.83
N HIS A 132 23.44 23.43 -2.74
CA HIS A 132 22.71 23.66 -4.00
C HIS A 132 21.21 23.36 -3.88
N GLN A 133 20.78 22.60 -2.87
CA GLN A 133 19.37 22.21 -2.70
C GLN A 133 18.68 22.93 -1.53
N GLY A 134 19.45 23.66 -0.71
CA GLY A 134 19.07 24.88 0.03
C GLY A 134 17.69 24.94 0.64
N GLY A 135 17.29 23.95 1.43
CA GLY A 135 16.12 24.08 2.29
C GLY A 135 16.12 23.11 3.46
N SER A 136 15.16 23.29 4.35
CA SER A 136 15.17 22.63 5.65
C SER A 136 14.94 21.13 5.52
N LEU A 137 15.56 20.33 6.39
CA LEU A 137 15.18 18.93 6.57
C LEU A 137 13.70 18.77 6.99
N LEU A 138 13.10 19.84 7.52
CA LEU A 138 11.70 19.91 7.93
C LEU A 138 10.73 20.27 6.78
N ASP A 139 11.23 20.44 5.55
CA ASP A 139 10.36 20.74 4.42
C ASP A 139 9.41 19.57 4.16
N ALA A 140 8.11 19.85 4.13
CA ALA A 140 7.06 18.83 3.98
C ALA A 140 7.23 17.98 2.70
N GLY A 141 7.86 18.54 1.67
CA GLY A 141 8.20 17.84 0.42
C GLY A 141 9.09 16.60 0.65
N VAL A 142 10.03 16.67 1.60
CA VAL A 142 10.97 15.58 1.90
C VAL A 142 10.23 14.36 2.49
N TYR A 143 9.09 14.59 3.14
CA TYR A 143 8.28 13.56 3.81
C TYR A 143 7.12 13.03 2.96
N ILE A 144 7.03 13.40 1.69
CA ILE A 144 5.96 12.96 0.79
C ILE A 144 5.83 11.42 0.72
N PRO A 145 6.91 10.62 0.65
CA PRO A 145 6.79 9.16 0.67
C PRO A 145 6.08 8.63 1.93
N ALA A 146 6.41 9.17 3.11
CA ALA A 146 5.75 8.82 4.36
C ALA A 146 4.28 9.31 4.42
N ILE A 147 4.01 10.53 3.94
CA ILE A 147 2.65 11.10 3.86
C ILE A 147 1.76 10.22 2.98
N ILE A 148 2.24 9.83 1.79
CA ILE A 148 1.52 8.93 0.87
C ILE A 148 1.26 7.58 1.55
N GLY A 149 2.27 6.99 2.19
CA GLY A 149 2.11 5.73 2.92
C GLY A 149 1.08 5.82 4.04
N GLY A 150 1.09 6.90 4.83
CA GLY A 150 0.13 7.15 5.90
C GLY A 150 -1.30 7.33 5.38
N PHE A 151 -1.48 8.17 4.34
CA PHE A 151 -2.77 8.39 3.70
C PHE A 151 -3.35 7.09 3.13
N PHE A 152 -2.53 6.30 2.47
CA PHE A 152 -2.93 5.00 1.94
C PHE A 152 -3.43 4.04 3.04
N LEU A 153 -2.75 3.99 4.20
CA LEU A 153 -3.20 3.15 5.31
C LEU A 153 -4.51 3.64 5.92
N LEU A 154 -4.72 4.96 6.00
CA LEU A 154 -6.00 5.55 6.43
C LEU A 154 -7.11 5.15 5.47
N GLU A 155 -6.88 5.24 4.16
CA GLU A 155 -7.82 4.81 3.13
C GLU A 155 -8.17 3.32 3.30
N LYS A 156 -7.18 2.45 3.49
CA LYS A 156 -7.40 1.00 3.69
C LYS A 156 -8.15 0.70 4.99
N MET A 157 -7.92 1.47 6.06
CA MET A 157 -8.72 1.34 7.29
C MET A 157 -10.20 1.61 7.04
N ILE A 158 -10.52 2.63 6.24
CA ILE A 158 -11.90 2.98 5.88
C ILE A 158 -12.48 1.91 4.96
N GLU A 159 -11.76 1.50 3.91
CA GLU A 159 -12.20 0.46 2.97
C GLU A 159 -12.55 -0.83 3.71
N TYR A 160 -11.67 -1.32 4.60
CA TYR A 160 -11.92 -2.55 5.33
C TYR A 160 -13.07 -2.43 6.33
N ARG A 161 -13.32 -1.25 6.89
CA ARG A 161 -14.53 -1.00 7.70
C ARG A 161 -15.79 -1.16 6.85
N ILE A 162 -15.82 -0.55 5.66
CA ILE A 162 -16.97 -0.62 4.75
C ILE A 162 -17.20 -2.06 4.27
N LEU A 163 -16.15 -2.77 3.86
CA LEU A 163 -16.24 -4.17 3.40
C LEU A 163 -16.70 -5.11 4.51
N CYS A 164 -16.20 -4.92 5.74
CA CYS A 164 -16.69 -5.66 6.91
C CYS A 164 -18.17 -5.37 7.17
N HIS A 165 -18.61 -4.12 7.09
CA HIS A 165 -20.01 -3.76 7.35
C HIS A 165 -20.95 -4.38 6.31
N LYS A 166 -20.57 -4.32 5.02
CA LYS A 166 -21.32 -5.00 3.94
C LYS A 166 -21.42 -6.50 4.18
N ALA A 167 -20.31 -7.15 4.55
CA ALA A 167 -20.30 -8.57 4.88
C ALA A 167 -21.19 -8.90 6.10
N SER A 168 -21.14 -8.10 7.16
CA SER A 168 -22.00 -8.29 8.34
C SER A 168 -23.49 -8.09 8.05
N GLY A 169 -23.85 -7.20 7.12
CA GLY A 169 -25.24 -6.97 6.71
C GLY A 169 -25.89 -8.20 6.07
N HIS A 170 -25.11 -9.01 5.35
CA HIS A 170 -25.55 -10.30 4.79
C HIS A 170 -25.77 -11.40 5.85
N ARG A 171 -25.42 -11.16 7.12
CA ARG A 171 -25.60 -12.10 8.23
C ARG A 171 -26.98 -11.98 8.92
N ALA A 172 -27.75 -10.94 8.58
CA ALA A 172 -29.04 -10.61 9.19
C ALA A 172 -30.25 -10.92 8.27
N LEU A 173 -30.01 -11.49 7.10
CA LEU A 173 -31.00 -12.04 6.16
C LEU A 173 -30.87 -13.56 6.14
#